data_AF-A0A6N9UYD5-F1
#
_entry.id   AF-A0A6N9UYD5-F1
#
_cell.length_a   1.000
_cell.length_b   1.000
_cell.length_c   1.000
_cell.angle_alpha   90.00
_cell.angle_beta   90.00
_cell.angle_gamma   90.00
#
_symmetry.space_group_name_H-M   'P 1'
#
loop_
_entity.id
_entity.type
_entity.pdbx_description
1 polymer ?
#
loop_
_entity_poly.entity_id
_entity_poly.type
_entity_poly.pdbx_seq_one_letter_code
_entity_poly.pdbx_strand_id
1 'polypeptide(L)'
;VDVRGRAADGTWTEWRRAAAGAPAELPRYVVDVQARLTLWNAKGEPTAAVRAVTLTADDAGTAPAEPAPATRAAAFSARVYATREGLVGHTTANGHVIQANDHFVALPSRRALSPKGSGQYSVQVCGPARCETAPVWDVGPWNTHDDHWNPSSVREQWKDLPQGLPEAQAAYEDGYNGGRDEFGRQVANPAGIDLADGTFYNVGLNDNGWVTVTYLWTEGGGDTTSFPTWGTDVSVRQQATTASTRVASLPGPTTVRVRCQVHGQLVNYDGYSNDAWSYLPDYGGYVSNIFIDVADAWLPGVPTC
;
A
#
# COMPACT_ATOMS: atom_id res chain seq x y z
N VAL A 1 -15.72 8.22 -11.18
CA VAL A 1 -16.00 7.20 -10.15
C VAL A 1 -14.96 6.13 -10.33
N ASP A 2 -14.29 5.72 -9.27
CA ASP A 2 -13.44 4.53 -9.29
C ASP A 2 -14.19 3.41 -8.58
N VAL A 3 -13.99 2.18 -9.03
CA VAL A 3 -14.54 0.99 -8.39
C VAL A 3 -13.45 -0.04 -8.16
N ARG A 4 -13.63 -0.87 -7.14
CA ARG A 4 -12.84 -2.08 -6.92
C ARG A 4 -13.75 -3.13 -6.31
N GLY A 5 -13.31 -4.38 -6.28
CA GLY A 5 -13.99 -5.40 -5.51
C GLY A 5 -13.08 -6.17 -4.59
N ARG A 6 -13.69 -6.86 -3.63
CA ARG A 6 -13.04 -7.76 -2.69
C ARG A 6 -13.40 -9.18 -3.06
N ALA A 7 -12.41 -10.03 -3.30
CA ALA A 7 -12.63 -11.45 -3.52
C ALA A 7 -13.03 -12.16 -2.21
N ALA A 8 -13.54 -13.39 -2.33
CA ALA A 8 -13.97 -14.19 -1.18
C ALA A 8 -12.82 -14.51 -0.20
N ASP A 9 -11.58 -14.50 -0.68
CA ASP A 9 -10.38 -14.66 0.15
C ASP A 9 -9.98 -13.38 0.91
N GLY A 10 -10.72 -12.30 0.71
CA GLY A 10 -10.47 -11.00 1.31
C GLY A 10 -9.61 -10.05 0.48
N THR A 11 -9.02 -10.50 -0.64
CA THR A 11 -8.15 -9.62 -1.44
C THR A 11 -8.94 -8.52 -2.14
N TRP A 12 -8.47 -7.28 -2.00
CA TRP A 12 -8.96 -6.18 -2.81
C TRP A 12 -8.28 -6.18 -4.17
N THR A 13 -9.08 -6.07 -5.23
CA THR A 13 -8.57 -5.64 -6.54
C THR A 13 -8.14 -4.19 -6.46
N GLU A 14 -7.26 -3.78 -7.37
CA GLU A 14 -6.95 -2.37 -7.57
C GLU A 14 -8.19 -1.55 -7.93
N TRP A 15 -8.14 -0.25 -7.65
CA TRP A 15 -9.14 0.69 -8.13
C TRP A 15 -9.10 0.77 -9.66
N ARG A 16 -10.27 0.83 -10.28
CA ARG A 16 -10.45 1.01 -11.72
C ARG A 16 -11.38 2.17 -11.98
N ARG A 17 -10.97 3.09 -12.84
CA ARG A 17 -11.80 4.21 -13.26
C ARG A 17 -12.94 3.72 -14.13
N ALA A 18 -14.18 4.02 -13.74
CA ALA A 18 -15.33 3.81 -14.61
C ALA A 18 -15.29 4.81 -15.77
N ALA A 19 -15.38 4.29 -17.01
CA ALA A 19 -15.48 5.09 -18.21
C ALA A 19 -16.96 5.36 -18.56
N ALA A 20 -17.22 6.47 -19.26
CA ALA A 20 -18.56 6.74 -19.74
C ALA A 20 -18.96 5.70 -20.80
N GLY A 21 -20.16 5.12 -20.66
CA GLY A 21 -20.73 4.19 -21.65
C GLY A 21 -20.20 2.76 -21.61
N ALA A 22 -19.33 2.41 -20.65
CA ALA A 22 -18.85 1.04 -20.47
C ALA A 22 -18.78 0.67 -18.97
N PRO A 23 -19.16 -0.56 -18.59
CA PRO A 23 -18.96 -1.03 -17.22
C PRO A 23 -17.45 -1.11 -16.91
N ALA A 24 -17.09 -0.85 -15.66
CA ALA A 24 -15.73 -1.09 -15.19
C ALA A 24 -15.54 -2.60 -14.94
N GLU A 25 -14.68 -3.24 -15.73
CA GLU A 25 -14.39 -4.67 -15.58
C GLU A 25 -13.43 -4.92 -14.42
N LEU A 26 -13.85 -5.74 -13.46
CA LEU A 26 -13.00 -6.24 -12.39
C LEU A 26 -12.19 -7.44 -12.88
N PRO A 27 -10.91 -7.58 -12.48
CA PRO A 27 -10.01 -8.60 -13.02
C PRO A 27 -10.31 -10.03 -12.53
N ARG A 28 -11.30 -10.20 -11.65
CA ARG A 28 -11.70 -11.47 -11.04
C ARG A 28 -13.11 -11.37 -10.47
N TYR A 29 -13.69 -12.51 -10.10
CA TYR A 29 -14.93 -12.56 -9.33
C TYR A 29 -14.73 -11.94 -7.94
N VAL A 30 -15.73 -11.19 -7.48
CA VAL A 30 -15.70 -10.47 -6.20
C VAL A 30 -17.02 -10.68 -5.46
N VAL A 31 -16.97 -10.60 -4.13
CA VAL A 31 -18.14 -10.73 -3.24
C VAL A 31 -18.60 -9.37 -2.69
N ASP A 32 -17.68 -8.41 -2.61
CA ASP A 32 -17.99 -7.01 -2.27
C ASP A 32 -17.53 -6.08 -3.40
N VAL A 33 -18.29 -5.03 -3.66
CA VAL A 33 -17.89 -3.92 -4.55
C VAL A 33 -17.84 -2.64 -3.75
N GLN A 34 -16.77 -1.87 -3.93
CA GLN A 34 -16.64 -0.53 -3.36
C GLN A 34 -16.45 0.49 -4.47
N ALA A 35 -17.13 1.63 -4.34
CA ALA A 35 -16.93 2.79 -5.19
C ALA A 35 -16.28 3.94 -4.42
N ARG A 36 -15.47 4.73 -5.13
CA ARG A 36 -14.85 5.97 -4.66
C ARG A 36 -15.19 7.12 -5.59
N LEU A 37 -15.57 8.24 -5.00
CA LEU A 37 -15.75 9.51 -5.68
C LEU A 37 -14.62 10.44 -5.24
N THR A 38 -13.86 10.93 -6.21
CA THR A 38 -12.91 12.03 -5.97
C THR A 38 -13.53 13.29 -6.54
N LEU A 39 -13.70 14.31 -5.71
CA LEU A 39 -14.26 15.59 -6.08
C LEU A 39 -13.16 16.64 -6.04
N TRP A 40 -13.06 17.45 -7.09
CA TRP A 40 -12.08 18.52 -7.19
C TRP A 40 -12.82 19.83 -7.43
N ASN A 41 -12.45 20.86 -6.67
CA ASN A 41 -12.92 22.23 -6.89
C ASN A 41 -11.71 23.10 -7.14
N ALA A 42 -11.82 24.04 -8.07
CA ALA A 42 -10.81 25.08 -8.17
C ALA A 42 -10.83 25.91 -6.87
N LYS A 43 -9.68 26.48 -6.51
CA LYS A 43 -9.54 27.28 -5.30
C LYS A 43 -10.51 28.46 -5.33
N GLY A 44 -11.39 28.55 -4.32
CA GLY A 44 -12.40 29.61 -4.21
C GLY A 44 -13.75 29.28 -4.86
N GLU A 45 -13.86 28.14 -5.55
CA GLU A 45 -15.14 27.67 -6.09
C GLU A 45 -15.99 26.96 -5.02
N PRO A 46 -17.33 26.96 -5.16
CA PRO A 46 -18.21 26.19 -4.31
C PRO A 46 -17.84 24.70 -4.29
N THR A 47 -18.00 24.07 -3.13
CA THR A 47 -17.72 22.65 -3.00
C THR A 47 -18.63 21.82 -3.91
N ALA A 48 -18.05 21.05 -4.83
CA ALA A 48 -18.79 20.07 -5.62
C ALA A 48 -19.59 19.15 -4.68
N ALA A 49 -20.89 19.04 -4.94
CA ALA A 49 -21.79 18.18 -4.20
C ALA A 49 -22.31 17.07 -5.10
N VAL A 50 -22.33 15.85 -4.58
CA VAL A 50 -22.88 14.69 -5.26
C VAL A 50 -24.33 14.53 -4.85
N ARG A 51 -25.26 14.59 -5.81
CA ARG A 51 -26.70 14.41 -5.55
C ARG A 51 -27.11 12.94 -5.45
N ALA A 52 -26.57 12.09 -6.31
CA ALA A 52 -26.84 10.66 -6.32
C ALA A 52 -25.69 9.92 -7.01
N VAL A 53 -25.45 8.68 -6.56
CA VAL A 53 -24.66 7.68 -7.27
C VAL A 53 -25.46 6.39 -7.26
N THR A 54 -25.72 5.86 -8.45
CA THR A 54 -26.33 4.55 -8.63
C THR A 54 -25.26 3.60 -9.10
N LEU A 55 -25.08 2.50 -8.37
CA LEU A 55 -24.17 1.42 -8.74
C LEU A 55 -25.01 0.20 -9.08
N THR A 56 -24.70 -0.43 -10.22
CA THR A 56 -25.22 -1.71 -10.63
C THR A 56 -24.05 -2.62 -10.95
N ALA A 57 -24.15 -3.89 -10.59
CA ALA A 57 -23.16 -4.90 -10.92
C ALA A 57 -23.87 -6.06 -11.60
N ASP A 58 -23.22 -6.65 -12.60
CA ASP A 58 -23.70 -7.88 -13.21
C ASP A 58 -23.49 -9.03 -12.22
N ASP A 59 -24.56 -9.78 -11.94
CA ASP A 59 -24.47 -11.01 -11.15
C ASP A 59 -24.03 -12.14 -12.08
N ALA A 60 -22.78 -12.58 -11.90
CA ALA A 60 -22.23 -13.71 -12.65
C ALA A 60 -22.63 -15.08 -12.05
N GLY A 61 -23.50 -15.10 -11.04
CA GLY A 61 -23.87 -16.28 -10.25
C GLY A 61 -22.84 -16.61 -9.17
N THR A 62 -22.93 -17.81 -8.59
CA THR A 62 -21.95 -18.29 -7.62
C THR A 62 -20.58 -18.36 -8.31
N ALA A 63 -19.64 -17.51 -7.88
CA ALA A 63 -18.25 -17.67 -8.27
C ALA A 63 -17.87 -19.15 -8.04
N PRO A 64 -17.34 -19.88 -9.05
CA PRO A 64 -16.73 -21.16 -8.78
C PRO A 64 -15.75 -20.95 -7.64
N ALA A 65 -15.73 -21.85 -6.64
CA ALA A 65 -14.67 -21.83 -5.66
C ALA A 65 -13.36 -21.96 -6.43
N GLU A 66 -12.71 -20.83 -6.68
CA GLU A 66 -11.43 -20.81 -7.37
C GLU A 66 -10.52 -21.60 -6.44
N PRO A 67 -9.98 -22.75 -6.87
CA PRO A 67 -9.14 -23.55 -6.00
C PRO A 67 -8.04 -22.63 -5.50
N ALA A 68 -7.93 -22.49 -4.17
CA ALA A 68 -6.88 -21.70 -3.56
C ALA A 68 -5.57 -22.12 -4.24
N PRO A 69 -4.85 -21.20 -4.90
CA PRO A 69 -3.69 -21.58 -5.68
C PRO A 69 -2.73 -22.36 -4.78
N ALA A 70 -2.31 -23.55 -5.23
CA ALA A 70 -1.47 -24.47 -4.46
C ALA A 70 -0.15 -23.82 -3.99
N THR A 71 0.24 -22.73 -4.65
CA THR A 71 1.28 -21.80 -4.23
C THR A 71 0.78 -20.37 -4.42
N ARG A 72 0.77 -19.58 -3.36
CA ARG A 72 0.43 -18.16 -3.40
C ARG A 72 1.53 -17.44 -4.17
N ALA A 73 1.21 -16.74 -5.26
CA ALA A 73 2.19 -15.93 -5.98
C ALA A 73 2.79 -14.90 -5.01
N ALA A 74 4.12 -14.80 -4.97
CA ALA A 74 4.80 -13.77 -4.20
C ALA A 74 4.46 -12.39 -4.77
N ALA A 75 4.42 -11.37 -3.90
CA ALA A 75 4.27 -9.99 -4.34
C ALA A 75 5.38 -9.62 -5.35
N PHE A 76 4.99 -8.88 -6.39
CA PHE A 76 5.90 -8.32 -7.37
C PHE A 76 6.84 -7.30 -6.72
N SER A 77 8.12 -7.31 -7.13
CA SER A 77 9.14 -6.38 -6.67
C SER A 77 9.84 -5.72 -7.86
N ALA A 78 10.16 -4.44 -7.74
CA ALA A 78 10.93 -3.69 -8.73
C ALA A 78 11.94 -2.76 -8.06
N ARG A 79 13.03 -2.47 -8.77
CA ARG A 79 13.99 -1.44 -8.37
C ARG A 79 13.53 -0.11 -8.98
N VAL A 80 13.28 0.89 -8.15
CA VAL A 80 12.78 2.21 -8.58
C VAL A 80 13.60 3.32 -7.92
N TYR A 81 13.67 4.48 -8.57
CA TYR A 81 14.30 5.65 -8.00
C TYR A 81 13.29 6.35 -7.08
N ALA A 82 13.65 6.51 -5.81
CA ALA A 82 12.85 7.17 -4.80
C ALA A 82 13.28 8.61 -4.60
N THR A 83 12.31 9.50 -4.46
CA THR A 83 12.56 10.86 -3.96
C THR A 83 11.85 11.11 -2.64
N ARG A 84 12.28 12.15 -1.93
CA ARG A 84 11.60 12.60 -0.72
C ARG A 84 10.37 13.43 -1.10
N GLU A 85 9.20 13.04 -0.57
CA GLU A 85 7.94 13.77 -0.73
C GLU A 85 8.08 15.22 -0.21
N GLY A 86 8.51 15.39 1.05
CA GLY A 86 8.87 16.69 1.61
C GLY A 86 7.72 17.71 1.74
N LEU A 87 6.46 17.27 1.66
CA LEU A 87 5.28 18.15 1.66
C LEU A 87 4.56 18.25 3.02
N VAL A 88 5.31 18.31 4.14
CA VAL A 88 4.70 18.47 5.49
C VAL A 88 3.72 19.64 5.53
N GLY A 89 2.52 19.40 6.05
CA GLY A 89 1.41 20.35 6.10
C GLY A 89 0.49 20.35 4.89
N HIS A 90 0.85 19.69 3.79
CA HIS A 90 -0.05 19.47 2.64
C HIS A 90 -0.98 18.28 2.87
N THR A 91 -1.99 18.15 2.01
CA THR A 91 -2.97 17.06 2.06
C THR A 91 -2.69 16.06 0.95
N THR A 92 -2.53 14.79 1.32
CA THR A 92 -2.33 13.68 0.37
C THR A 92 -3.59 13.40 -0.45
N ALA A 93 -3.47 12.65 -1.55
CA ALA A 93 -4.59 12.26 -2.39
C ALA A 93 -5.69 11.45 -1.68
N ASN A 94 -5.38 10.75 -0.56
CA ASN A 94 -6.39 10.09 0.26
C ASN A 94 -6.99 10.98 1.36
N GLY A 95 -6.53 12.22 1.51
CA GLY A 95 -7.07 13.21 2.45
C GLY A 95 -6.40 13.24 3.82
N HIS A 96 -5.24 12.62 3.98
CA HIS A 96 -4.37 12.78 5.17
C HIS A 96 -3.63 14.11 5.12
N VAL A 97 -3.45 14.78 6.26
CA VAL A 97 -2.60 15.98 6.34
C VAL A 97 -1.22 15.55 6.81
N ILE A 98 -0.22 15.73 5.95
CA ILE A 98 1.14 15.24 6.16
C ILE A 98 1.73 15.84 7.43
N GLN A 99 2.12 14.98 8.36
CA GLN A 99 2.84 15.32 9.58
C GLN A 99 4.34 15.13 9.39
N ALA A 100 5.11 15.77 10.26
CA ALA A 100 6.54 15.48 10.35
C ALA A 100 6.75 14.01 10.75
N ASN A 101 7.72 13.34 10.13
CA ASN A 101 8.03 11.94 10.36
C ASN A 101 6.89 10.96 10.02
N ASP A 102 6.00 11.34 9.11
CA ASP A 102 5.01 10.39 8.58
C ASP A 102 5.68 9.23 7.83
N HIS A 103 5.05 8.06 7.90
CA HIS A 103 5.49 6.83 7.24
C HIS A 103 4.46 6.40 6.20
N PHE A 104 4.61 6.88 4.96
CA PHE A 104 3.79 6.52 3.79
C PHE A 104 4.58 6.69 2.50
N VAL A 105 3.99 6.25 1.39
CA VAL A 105 4.52 6.50 0.03
C VAL A 105 3.47 7.13 -0.89
N ALA A 106 3.95 7.82 -1.93
CA ALA A 106 3.19 8.16 -3.12
C ALA A 106 3.57 7.22 -4.26
N LEU A 107 2.58 6.71 -4.99
CA LEU A 107 2.81 5.92 -6.22
C LEU A 107 2.16 6.61 -7.42
N PRO A 108 2.73 6.49 -8.64
CA PRO A 108 2.30 7.28 -9.78
C PRO A 108 1.00 6.76 -10.42
N SER A 109 0.13 6.13 -9.65
CA SER A 109 -1.23 5.75 -10.05
C SER A 109 -2.23 5.76 -8.90
N ARG A 110 -3.48 6.17 -9.20
CA ARG A 110 -4.60 6.10 -8.23
C ARG A 110 -5.11 4.68 -7.97
N ARG A 111 -4.66 3.69 -8.76
CA ARG A 111 -5.09 2.29 -8.71
C ARG A 111 -4.78 1.61 -7.37
N ALA A 112 -3.65 1.96 -6.77
CA ALA A 112 -3.20 1.46 -5.47
C ALA A 112 -3.32 2.51 -4.35
N LEU A 113 -4.21 3.49 -4.47
CA LEU A 113 -4.40 4.50 -3.42
C LEU A 113 -5.26 3.95 -2.26
N SER A 114 -4.70 3.90 -1.05
CA SER A 114 -5.41 3.44 0.15
C SER A 114 -6.47 4.44 0.60
N PRO A 115 -7.68 3.98 1.01
CA PRO A 115 -8.61 4.82 1.76
C PRO A 115 -7.95 5.48 2.97
N LYS A 116 -8.43 6.68 3.35
CA LYS A 116 -7.94 7.40 4.52
C LYS A 116 -7.99 6.52 5.78
N GLY A 117 -6.90 6.51 6.54
CA GLY A 117 -6.80 5.71 7.77
C GLY A 117 -6.63 4.20 7.53
N SER A 118 -6.20 3.80 6.32
CA SER A 118 -5.93 2.40 6.00
C SER A 118 -4.57 2.23 5.31
N GLY A 119 -4.07 0.99 5.29
CA GLY A 119 -2.93 0.57 4.49
C GLY A 119 -3.26 -0.64 3.60
N GLN A 120 -4.49 -0.68 3.08
CA GLN A 120 -4.96 -1.77 2.22
C GLN A 120 -4.10 -1.95 0.97
N TYR A 121 -3.51 -0.87 0.48
CA TYR A 121 -2.36 -0.92 -0.40
C TYR A 121 -1.15 -0.41 0.37
N SER A 122 -0.21 -1.30 0.58
CA SER A 122 1.08 -0.99 1.19
C SER A 122 2.19 -1.56 0.33
N VAL A 123 3.34 -0.93 0.41
CA VAL A 123 4.57 -1.43 -0.18
C VAL A 123 5.56 -1.77 0.93
N GLN A 124 6.46 -2.71 0.67
CA GLN A 124 7.70 -2.81 1.44
C GLN A 124 8.81 -2.12 0.64
N VAL A 125 9.42 -1.10 1.22
CA VAL A 125 10.52 -0.35 0.63
C VAL A 125 11.82 -0.76 1.32
N CYS A 126 12.74 -1.33 0.57
CA CYS A 126 14.07 -1.71 1.04
C CYS A 126 15.11 -0.72 0.53
N GLY A 127 15.65 0.09 1.44
CA GLY A 127 16.75 1.01 1.20
C GLY A 127 18.08 0.50 1.77
N PRO A 128 19.11 1.37 1.81
CA PRO A 128 20.45 0.98 2.26
C PRO A 128 20.55 0.53 3.71
N ALA A 129 19.68 1.05 4.60
CA ALA A 129 19.75 0.72 6.02
C ALA A 129 18.83 -0.44 6.40
N ARG A 130 17.59 -0.45 5.89
CA ARG A 130 16.57 -1.44 6.21
C ARG A 130 15.40 -1.43 5.23
N CYS A 131 14.52 -2.42 5.40
CA CYS A 131 13.19 -2.43 4.81
C CYS A 131 12.15 -1.84 5.77
N GLU A 132 11.16 -1.15 5.20
CA GLU A 132 10.00 -0.62 5.90
C GLU A 132 8.73 -0.94 5.10
N THR A 133 7.66 -1.36 5.79
CA THR A 133 6.33 -1.41 5.19
C THR A 133 5.62 -0.07 5.39
N ALA A 134 5.16 0.54 4.30
CA ALA A 134 4.51 1.84 4.30
C ALA A 134 3.25 1.84 3.42
N PRO A 135 2.12 2.43 3.87
CA PRO A 135 0.90 2.52 3.10
C PRO A 135 1.00 3.54 1.96
N VAL A 136 0.25 3.32 0.89
CA VAL A 136 0.15 4.26 -0.24
C VAL A 136 -0.93 5.30 0.05
N TRP A 137 -0.52 6.52 0.39
CA TRP A 137 -1.45 7.60 0.77
C TRP A 137 -1.57 8.72 -0.25
N ASP A 138 -0.60 8.84 -1.16
CA ASP A 138 -0.59 9.88 -2.18
C ASP A 138 -0.37 9.34 -3.60
N VAL A 139 -0.48 10.23 -4.59
CA VAL A 139 -0.41 9.91 -6.02
C VAL A 139 0.63 10.80 -6.69
N GLY A 140 1.62 10.16 -7.32
CA GLY A 140 2.83 10.78 -7.86
C GLY A 140 4.02 9.83 -7.62
N PRO A 141 5.23 10.11 -8.13
CA PRO A 141 5.69 11.32 -8.82
C PRO A 141 5.38 11.35 -10.34
N TRP A 142 5.41 12.56 -10.92
CA TRP A 142 5.30 12.88 -12.37
C TRP A 142 3.98 12.49 -13.06
N ASN A 143 3.54 11.25 -12.89
CA ASN A 143 2.35 10.66 -13.47
C ASN A 143 1.30 10.31 -12.41
N THR A 144 0.06 10.09 -12.83
CA THR A 144 -1.07 9.68 -11.99
C THR A 144 -1.84 8.49 -12.56
N HIS A 145 -1.42 7.98 -13.72
CA HIS A 145 -1.94 6.77 -14.39
C HIS A 145 -0.83 5.80 -14.79
N ASP A 146 0.29 5.81 -14.06
CA ASP A 146 1.42 4.91 -14.26
C ASP A 146 1.52 3.83 -13.16
N ASP A 147 0.74 2.77 -13.29
CA ASP A 147 0.79 1.57 -12.45
C ASP A 147 1.89 0.61 -12.92
N HIS A 148 3.13 1.08 -12.98
CA HIS A 148 4.28 0.36 -13.56
C HIS A 148 4.56 -1.02 -12.93
N TRP A 149 4.03 -1.33 -11.74
CA TRP A 149 4.09 -2.67 -11.16
C TRP A 149 3.24 -3.70 -11.91
N ASN A 150 2.30 -3.27 -12.74
CA ASN A 150 1.45 -4.15 -13.53
C ASN A 150 2.13 -4.59 -14.83
N PRO A 151 1.89 -5.84 -15.30
CA PRO A 151 2.31 -6.27 -16.63
C PRO A 151 1.77 -5.32 -17.71
N SER A 152 2.56 -5.11 -18.76
CA SER A 152 2.25 -4.20 -19.86
C SER A 152 0.88 -4.46 -20.52
N SER A 153 0.40 -5.71 -20.48
CA SER A 153 -0.93 -6.10 -20.97
C SER A 153 -2.11 -5.49 -20.20
N VAL A 154 -1.91 -5.11 -18.93
CA VAL A 154 -2.97 -4.61 -18.02
C VAL A 154 -2.66 -3.27 -17.37
N ARG A 155 -1.44 -2.73 -17.53
CA ARG A 155 -1.03 -1.37 -17.14
C ARG A 155 -2.04 -0.34 -17.69
N GLU A 156 -2.31 0.71 -16.93
CA GLU A 156 -3.28 1.77 -17.24
C GLU A 156 -2.85 2.60 -18.45
N GLN A 157 -1.61 3.10 -18.42
CA GLN A 157 -0.93 3.79 -19.53
C GLN A 157 0.43 3.16 -19.80
N TRP A 158 1.16 3.65 -20.82
CA TRP A 158 2.54 3.25 -21.10
C TRP A 158 2.70 1.74 -21.30
N LYS A 159 1.73 1.13 -21.99
CA LYS A 159 1.57 -0.33 -22.20
C LYS A 159 2.65 -0.97 -23.08
N ASP A 160 3.55 -0.17 -23.63
CA ASP A 160 4.72 -0.60 -24.39
C ASP A 160 5.98 -0.66 -23.52
N LEU A 161 5.97 -0.05 -22.33
CA LEU A 161 7.08 -0.16 -21.37
C LEU A 161 7.06 -1.50 -20.62
N PRO A 162 8.23 -2.08 -20.31
CA PRO A 162 8.32 -3.28 -19.47
C PRO A 162 7.68 -3.11 -18.09
N GLN A 163 7.20 -4.22 -17.52
CA GLN A 163 6.75 -4.26 -16.12
C GLN A 163 7.89 -3.87 -15.19
N GLY A 164 7.60 -3.01 -14.22
CA GLY A 164 8.53 -2.52 -13.22
C GLY A 164 9.32 -1.27 -13.66
N LEU A 165 9.21 -0.81 -14.91
CA LEU A 165 9.86 0.42 -15.38
C LEU A 165 8.89 1.61 -15.28
N PRO A 166 9.10 2.56 -14.34
CA PRO A 166 8.32 3.79 -14.29
C PRO A 166 8.48 4.60 -15.59
N GLU A 167 7.41 5.23 -16.04
CA GLU A 167 7.48 6.07 -17.25
C GLU A 167 8.45 7.23 -17.08
N ALA A 168 8.46 7.88 -15.91
CA ALA A 168 9.38 8.98 -15.63
C ALA A 168 10.85 8.56 -15.73
N GLN A 169 11.17 7.31 -15.38
CA GLN A 169 12.50 6.76 -15.60
C GLN A 169 12.82 6.65 -17.09
N ALA A 170 11.94 6.04 -17.88
CA ALA A 170 12.12 5.92 -19.33
C ALA A 170 12.21 7.30 -20.03
N ALA A 171 11.42 8.27 -19.56
CA ALA A 171 11.45 9.64 -20.07
C ALA A 171 12.79 10.32 -19.77
N TYR A 172 13.29 10.18 -18.54
CA TYR A 172 14.54 10.79 -18.09
C TYR A 172 15.79 10.15 -18.75
N GLU A 173 15.82 8.82 -18.86
CA GLU A 173 17.00 8.08 -19.32
C GLU A 173 17.05 7.95 -20.85
N ASP A 174 15.90 7.68 -21.48
CA ASP A 174 15.83 7.31 -22.91
C ASP A 174 15.07 8.33 -23.76
N GLY A 175 14.54 9.40 -23.16
CA GLY A 175 13.72 10.39 -23.87
C GLY A 175 12.36 9.85 -24.29
N TYR A 176 11.86 8.79 -23.65
CA TYR A 176 10.50 8.28 -23.86
C TYR A 176 9.45 9.40 -23.72
N ASN A 177 8.41 9.36 -24.54
CA ASN A 177 7.41 10.44 -24.63
C ASN A 177 8.03 11.85 -24.84
N GLY A 178 9.18 11.91 -25.52
CA GLY A 178 9.93 13.16 -25.71
C GLY A 178 10.55 13.72 -24.43
N GLY A 179 10.79 12.87 -23.44
CA GLY A 179 11.31 13.22 -22.11
C GLY A 179 10.26 13.84 -21.17
N ARG A 180 8.97 13.57 -21.40
CA ARG A 180 7.88 14.27 -20.72
C ARG A 180 6.94 13.31 -20.00
N ASP A 181 6.33 13.79 -18.91
CA ASP A 181 5.29 13.06 -18.18
C ASP A 181 3.91 13.13 -18.87
N GLU A 182 2.89 12.51 -18.25
CA GLU A 182 1.50 12.49 -18.75
C GLU A 182 0.87 13.89 -18.93
N PHE A 183 1.45 14.92 -18.30
CA PHE A 183 0.99 16.32 -18.40
C PHE A 183 1.83 17.14 -19.39
N GLY A 184 2.80 16.52 -20.07
CA GLY A 184 3.69 17.17 -21.03
C GLY A 184 4.80 18.01 -20.39
N ARG A 185 5.02 17.91 -19.07
CA ARG A 185 6.13 18.58 -18.38
C ARG A 185 7.42 17.81 -18.62
N GLN A 186 8.54 18.51 -18.71
CA GLN A 186 9.85 17.86 -18.80
C GLN A 186 10.14 17.12 -17.49
N VAL A 187 10.41 15.82 -17.58
CA VAL A 187 10.80 15.02 -16.42
C VAL A 187 12.22 15.41 -16.01
N ALA A 188 12.40 15.76 -14.74
CA ALA A 188 13.68 16.25 -14.21
C ALA A 188 14.48 15.17 -13.46
N ASN A 189 13.88 14.03 -13.15
CA ASN A 189 14.51 12.90 -12.48
C ASN A 189 13.73 11.59 -12.77
N PRO A 190 14.32 10.41 -12.60
CA PRO A 190 13.69 9.13 -12.95
C PRO A 190 12.74 8.59 -11.86
N ALA A 191 12.17 9.45 -11.02
CA ALA A 191 11.44 9.01 -9.83
C ALA A 191 10.23 8.14 -10.18
N GLY A 192 10.12 6.98 -9.52
CA GLY A 192 8.99 6.05 -9.63
C GLY A 192 8.17 5.95 -8.34
N ILE A 193 8.62 6.56 -7.26
CA ILE A 193 7.99 6.56 -5.94
C ILE A 193 8.48 7.77 -5.15
N ASP A 194 7.59 8.40 -4.37
CA ASP A 194 7.96 9.40 -3.37
C ASP A 194 7.74 8.83 -1.96
N LEU A 195 8.69 9.08 -1.07
CA LEU A 195 8.67 8.59 0.30
C LEU A 195 8.44 9.76 1.26
N ALA A 196 7.49 9.60 2.17
CA ALA A 196 7.31 10.54 3.28
C ALA A 196 8.58 10.59 4.15
N ASP A 197 8.77 11.70 4.87
CA ASP A 197 10.00 11.97 5.63
C ASP A 197 10.41 10.81 6.54
N GLY A 198 9.46 10.25 7.29
CA GLY A 198 9.71 9.10 8.15
C GLY A 198 10.22 7.93 7.32
N THR A 199 9.47 7.46 6.34
CA THR A 199 9.89 6.34 5.47
C THR A 199 11.24 6.59 4.79
N PHE A 200 11.48 7.78 4.25
CA PHE A 200 12.70 8.15 3.52
C PHE A 200 13.96 7.98 4.38
N TYR A 201 13.99 8.59 5.57
CA TYR A 201 15.15 8.50 6.46
C TYR A 201 15.26 7.10 7.08
N ASN A 202 14.13 6.46 7.35
CA ASN A 202 14.08 5.19 8.05
C ASN A 202 14.61 4.04 7.20
N VAL A 203 14.41 4.07 5.88
CA VAL A 203 15.06 3.12 4.95
C VAL A 203 16.53 3.45 4.67
N GLY A 204 17.02 4.59 5.18
CA GLY A 204 18.44 4.98 5.14
C GLY A 204 18.82 5.90 3.99
N LEU A 205 17.87 6.62 3.39
CA LEU A 205 18.19 7.63 2.38
C LEU A 205 18.53 8.97 3.04
N ASN A 206 19.60 9.61 2.55
CA ASN A 206 19.99 10.99 2.89
C ASN A 206 19.97 11.92 1.66
N ASP A 207 19.76 11.33 0.48
CA ASP A 207 19.51 11.97 -0.81
C ASP A 207 18.66 10.98 -1.63
N ASN A 208 18.07 11.45 -2.72
CA ASN A 208 17.28 10.64 -3.63
C ASN A 208 18.11 9.45 -4.14
N GLY A 209 17.49 8.29 -4.28
CA GLY A 209 18.24 7.07 -4.54
C GLY A 209 17.41 5.88 -4.93
N TRP A 210 18.10 4.84 -5.38
CA TRP A 210 17.46 3.59 -5.75
C TRP A 210 17.06 2.78 -4.53
N VAL A 211 15.83 2.27 -4.55
CA VAL A 211 15.28 1.34 -3.57
C VAL A 211 14.66 0.14 -4.28
N THR A 212 14.52 -0.97 -3.57
CA THR A 212 13.68 -2.08 -4.02
C THR A 212 12.31 -1.95 -3.37
N VAL A 213 11.25 -1.99 -4.17
CA VAL A 213 9.86 -1.85 -3.72
C VAL A 213 9.10 -3.12 -4.03
N THR A 214 8.50 -3.70 -3.00
CA THR A 214 7.61 -4.86 -3.10
C THR A 214 6.16 -4.39 -2.96
N TYR A 215 5.32 -4.67 -3.96
CA TYR A 215 3.93 -4.21 -4.03
C TYR A 215 3.00 -5.22 -3.36
N LEU A 216 2.75 -5.07 -2.05
CA LEU A 216 2.25 -6.16 -1.21
C LEU A 216 0.85 -6.66 -1.59
N TRP A 217 0.01 -5.85 -2.23
CA TRP A 217 -1.32 -6.29 -2.70
C TRP A 217 -1.28 -7.17 -3.95
N THR A 218 -0.11 -7.27 -4.61
CA THR A 218 0.06 -8.16 -5.77
C THR A 218 0.29 -9.61 -5.35
N GLU A 219 0.51 -9.88 -4.06
CA GLU A 219 0.43 -11.23 -3.52
C GLU A 219 -1.01 -11.74 -3.54
N GLY A 220 -1.20 -13.04 -3.76
CA GLY A 220 -2.52 -13.65 -3.52
C GLY A 220 -2.87 -13.62 -2.04
N GLY A 221 -4.15 -13.49 -1.68
CA GLY A 221 -4.80 -13.64 -0.37
C GLY A 221 -4.54 -12.56 0.70
N GLY A 222 -4.92 -12.73 1.97
CA GLY A 222 -6.26 -12.42 2.45
C GLY A 222 -6.16 -11.16 3.32
N ASP A 223 -7.27 -10.62 3.83
CA ASP A 223 -7.27 -9.28 4.45
C ASP A 223 -6.24 -9.09 5.56
N THR A 224 -5.67 -7.88 5.57
CA THR A 224 -4.81 -7.39 6.64
C THR A 224 -5.23 -5.98 7.06
N THR A 225 -5.10 -5.69 8.34
CA THR A 225 -5.26 -4.34 8.88
C THR A 225 -3.88 -3.78 9.23
N SER A 226 -3.62 -2.54 8.80
CA SER A 226 -2.33 -1.88 9.05
C SER A 226 -2.33 -1.18 10.40
N PHE A 227 -1.25 -1.34 11.15
CA PHE A 227 -1.04 -0.66 12.43
C PHE A 227 0.37 -0.08 12.52
N PRO A 228 0.54 1.10 13.14
CA PRO A 228 1.86 1.59 13.52
C PRO A 228 2.45 0.74 14.65
N THR A 229 3.77 0.69 14.74
CA THR A 229 4.51 0.07 15.83
C THR A 229 5.38 1.08 16.55
N TRP A 230 5.78 0.76 17.79
CA TRP A 230 6.74 1.53 18.56
C TRP A 230 7.89 0.64 19.05
N GLY A 231 8.93 1.30 19.58
CA GLY A 231 10.15 0.64 20.07
C GLY A 231 11.15 0.30 18.97
N THR A 232 12.24 -0.35 19.37
CA THR A 232 13.37 -0.70 18.50
C THR A 232 13.77 -2.15 18.71
N ASP A 233 14.25 -2.80 17.66
CA ASP A 233 14.64 -4.21 17.64
C ASP A 233 13.54 -5.18 18.13
N VAL A 234 12.28 -4.86 17.79
CA VAL A 234 11.12 -5.66 18.19
C VAL A 234 11.17 -7.01 17.47
N SER A 235 11.14 -8.09 18.23
CA SER A 235 11.23 -9.44 17.69
C SER A 235 9.90 -9.92 17.09
N VAL A 236 9.94 -10.39 15.84
CA VAL A 236 8.89 -11.21 15.26
C VAL A 236 9.25 -12.68 15.46
N ARG A 237 8.34 -13.44 16.05
CA ARG A 237 8.52 -14.79 16.59
C ARG A 237 7.75 -15.82 15.75
N GLN A 238 8.26 -17.04 15.60
CA GLN A 238 7.58 -18.07 14.84
C GLN A 238 6.22 -18.48 15.48
N GLN A 239 6.10 -18.35 16.80
CA GLN A 239 4.88 -18.61 17.56
C GLN A 239 4.62 -17.45 18.53
N ALA A 240 3.41 -17.40 19.10
CA ALA A 240 2.97 -16.38 20.08
C ALA A 240 3.64 -16.54 21.46
N THR A 241 4.97 -16.64 21.48
CA THR A 241 5.80 -16.75 22.67
C THR A 241 7.22 -16.26 22.38
N THR A 242 7.82 -15.62 23.38
CA THR A 242 9.21 -15.15 23.38
C THR A 242 10.24 -16.29 23.37
N ALA A 243 9.84 -17.53 23.66
CA ALA A 243 10.74 -18.68 23.61
C ALA A 243 10.92 -19.26 22.19
N SER A 244 10.03 -18.91 21.26
CA SER A 244 10.10 -19.43 19.90
C SER A 244 11.16 -18.71 19.07
N THR A 245 11.56 -19.37 17.96
CA THR A 245 12.53 -18.85 16.99
C THR A 245 12.16 -17.44 16.54
N ARG A 246 13.12 -16.52 16.57
CA ARG A 246 12.97 -15.20 15.96
C ARG A 246 13.05 -15.35 14.44
N VAL A 247 12.00 -14.96 13.73
CA VAL A 247 11.93 -15.02 12.26
C VAL A 247 12.27 -13.69 11.61
N ALA A 248 12.08 -12.57 12.33
CA ALA A 248 12.49 -11.24 11.88
C ALA A 248 12.72 -10.28 13.07
N SER A 249 13.23 -9.09 12.74
CA SER A 249 13.26 -7.92 13.63
C SER A 249 12.58 -6.74 12.97
N LEU A 250 11.80 -5.97 13.72
CA LEU A 250 11.44 -4.61 13.36
C LEU A 250 12.49 -3.69 13.99
N PRO A 251 13.42 -3.13 13.20
CA PRO A 251 14.55 -2.35 13.72
C PRO A 251 14.15 -1.02 14.37
N GLY A 252 12.94 -0.52 14.12
CA GLY A 252 12.37 0.67 14.74
C GLY A 252 10.89 0.82 14.39
N PRO A 253 10.27 1.96 14.75
CA PRO A 253 8.89 2.26 14.38
C PRO A 253 8.67 2.11 12.86
N THR A 254 7.59 1.42 12.51
CA THR A 254 7.16 1.12 11.13
C THR A 254 5.65 0.91 11.13
N THR A 255 5.04 0.85 9.94
CA THR A 255 3.72 0.22 9.82
C THR A 255 3.89 -1.29 9.63
N VAL A 256 3.01 -2.09 10.23
CA VAL A 256 2.90 -3.54 9.99
C VAL A 256 1.51 -3.90 9.53
N ARG A 257 1.40 -4.94 8.70
CA ARG A 257 0.13 -5.55 8.31
C ARG A 257 -0.18 -6.70 9.26
N VAL A 258 -1.33 -6.66 9.91
CA VAL A 258 -1.80 -7.71 10.82
C VAL A 258 -2.93 -8.46 10.14
N ARG A 259 -2.81 -9.80 10.05
CA ARG A 259 -3.87 -10.66 9.50
C ARG A 259 -4.85 -11.13 10.56
N CYS A 260 -4.32 -11.63 11.65
CA CYS A 260 -5.09 -12.17 12.77
C CYS A 260 -4.28 -12.00 14.06
N GLN A 261 -4.94 -12.19 15.20
CA GLN A 261 -4.31 -12.12 16.50
C GLN A 261 -4.75 -13.30 17.39
N VAL A 262 -3.96 -13.62 18.40
CA VAL A 262 -4.17 -14.79 19.26
C VAL A 262 -3.68 -14.52 20.68
N HIS A 263 -4.26 -15.18 21.67
CA HIS A 263 -3.69 -15.22 23.02
C HIS A 263 -2.46 -16.13 23.05
N GLY A 264 -1.38 -15.64 23.64
CA GLY A 264 -0.11 -16.32 23.75
C GLY A 264 0.55 -16.10 25.11
N GLN A 265 1.88 -16.04 25.11
CA GLN A 265 2.62 -15.70 26.33
C GLN A 265 2.31 -14.26 26.76
N LEU A 266 2.01 -14.05 28.04
CA LEU A 266 1.99 -12.73 28.65
C LEU A 266 3.39 -12.09 28.58
N VAL A 267 3.49 -10.96 27.88
CA VAL A 267 4.71 -10.16 27.78
C VAL A 267 4.60 -8.97 28.72
N ASN A 268 5.68 -8.67 29.44
CA ASN A 268 5.80 -7.47 30.28
C ASN A 268 6.94 -6.61 29.72
N TYR A 269 6.65 -5.34 29.41
CA TYR A 269 7.65 -4.40 28.90
C TYR A 269 7.25 -2.96 29.25
N ASP A 270 8.20 -2.18 29.76
CA ASP A 270 8.03 -0.76 30.09
C ASP A 270 6.76 -0.43 30.93
N GLY A 271 6.46 -1.29 31.91
CA GLY A 271 5.28 -1.13 32.78
C GLY A 271 3.95 -1.59 32.16
N TYR A 272 3.95 -2.05 30.91
CA TYR A 272 2.79 -2.64 30.23
C TYR A 272 2.84 -4.16 30.28
N SER A 273 1.66 -4.78 30.25
CA SER A 273 1.48 -6.23 30.16
C SER A 273 0.42 -6.57 29.11
N ASN A 274 0.72 -7.48 28.20
CA ASN A 274 -0.24 -7.93 27.18
C ASN A 274 0.06 -9.37 26.76
N ASP A 275 -0.98 -10.21 26.67
CA ASP A 275 -0.89 -11.61 26.22
C ASP A 275 -1.38 -11.80 24.78
N ALA A 276 -1.84 -10.73 24.12
CA ALA A 276 -2.22 -10.77 22.72
C ALA A 276 -0.99 -10.67 21.80
N TRP A 277 -1.02 -11.46 20.72
CA TRP A 277 0.02 -11.53 19.70
C TRP A 277 -0.60 -11.45 18.31
N SER A 278 -0.03 -10.63 17.44
CA SER A 278 -0.50 -10.39 16.08
C SER A 278 0.37 -11.10 15.05
N TYR A 279 -0.25 -11.86 14.15
CA TYR A 279 0.42 -12.48 13.02
C TYR A 279 0.65 -11.47 11.89
N LEU A 280 1.92 -11.31 11.53
CA LEU A 280 2.39 -10.45 10.45
C LEU A 280 2.77 -11.32 9.24
N PRO A 281 1.94 -11.40 8.18
CA PRO A 281 2.22 -12.25 7.04
C PRO A 281 3.51 -11.86 6.30
N ASP A 282 3.88 -10.58 6.30
CA ASP A 282 5.08 -10.01 5.67
C ASP A 282 6.37 -10.63 6.23
N TYR A 283 6.31 -11.13 7.47
CA TYR A 283 7.44 -11.70 8.20
C TYR A 283 7.23 -13.18 8.53
N GLY A 284 6.06 -13.75 8.23
CA GLY A 284 5.70 -15.12 8.54
C GLY A 284 5.70 -15.46 10.04
N GLY A 285 5.40 -14.49 10.91
CA GLY A 285 5.46 -14.70 12.37
C GLY A 285 4.61 -13.73 13.18
N TYR A 286 4.72 -13.83 14.50
CA TYR A 286 3.94 -13.11 15.49
C TYR A 286 4.75 -12.03 16.19
N VAL A 287 4.14 -10.87 16.38
CA VAL A 287 4.64 -9.80 17.26
C VAL A 287 3.72 -9.67 18.46
N SER A 288 4.24 -9.38 19.65
CA SER A 288 3.39 -9.08 20.79
C SER A 288 2.68 -7.75 20.57
N ASN A 289 1.37 -7.69 20.84
CA ASN A 289 0.56 -6.49 20.68
C ASN A 289 1.04 -5.33 21.56
N ILE A 290 1.87 -5.60 22.58
CA ILE A 290 2.52 -4.56 23.38
C ILE A 290 3.33 -3.59 22.53
N PHE A 291 3.82 -3.99 21.35
CA PHE A 291 4.62 -3.16 20.44
C PHE A 291 3.82 -2.56 19.27
N ILE A 292 2.51 -2.79 19.22
CA ILE A 292 1.61 -2.12 18.28
C ILE A 292 1.18 -0.82 18.92
N ASP A 293 1.38 0.31 18.24
CA ASP A 293 1.12 1.66 18.77
C ASP A 293 -0.36 2.03 18.68
N VAL A 294 -1.17 1.25 19.40
CA VAL A 294 -2.58 1.51 19.65
C VAL A 294 -2.90 1.22 21.11
N ALA A 295 -3.92 1.88 21.66
CA ALA A 295 -4.27 1.75 23.07
C ALA A 295 -4.90 0.39 23.42
N ASP A 296 -5.55 -0.26 22.45
CA ASP A 296 -6.26 -1.53 22.69
C ASP A 296 -5.30 -2.72 22.79
N ALA A 297 -5.42 -3.49 23.87
CA ALA A 297 -4.63 -4.70 24.06
C ALA A 297 -4.90 -5.76 22.97
N TRP A 298 -6.18 -5.88 22.57
CA TRP A 298 -6.66 -6.70 21.46
C TRP A 298 -7.08 -5.78 20.31
N LEU A 299 -6.44 -5.92 19.15
CA LEU A 299 -6.55 -4.95 18.07
C LEU A 299 -7.97 -4.90 17.49
N PRO A 300 -8.56 -3.70 17.30
CA PRO A 300 -9.89 -3.57 16.73
C PRO A 300 -9.90 -4.00 15.26
N GLY A 301 -10.95 -4.70 14.85
CA GLY A 301 -11.15 -5.11 13.44
C GLY A 301 -10.18 -6.19 12.95
N VAL A 302 -9.38 -6.80 13.84
CA VAL A 302 -8.49 -7.92 13.52
C VAL A 302 -9.12 -9.22 14.05
N PRO A 303 -9.35 -10.23 13.19
CA PRO A 303 -9.95 -11.49 13.62
C PRO A 303 -8.99 -12.33 14.48
N THR A 304 -9.54 -13.27 15.25
CA THR A 304 -8.74 -14.29 15.93
C THR A 304 -8.14 -15.25 14.90
N CYS A 305 -6.89 -15.67 15.11
CA CYS A 305 -6.36 -16.88 14.51
C CYS A 305 -7.06 -18.12 15.14
#